data_AF-A0A3A1NPE5-F1
#
_entry.id   AF-A0A3A1NPE5-F1
#
_cell.length_a   1.000
_cell.length_b   1.000
_cell.length_c   1.000
_cell.angle_alpha   90.00
_cell.angle_beta   90.00
_cell.angle_gamma   90.00
#
_symmetry.space_group_name_H-M   'P 1'
#
loop_
_entity.id
_entity.type
_entity.pdbx_description
1 polymer ?
#
loop_
_entity_poly.entity_id
_entity_poly.type
_entity_poly.pdbx_seq_one_letter_code
_entity_poly.pdbx_strand_id
1 'polypeptide(L)'
;MLDVTSADSIIKFANKLKGLTLKQACGNEIEKHGYQGKGNFGQILEKFYFGYEPNSESQPDFKEAGIELKSSPLKILRNGECRYPKN
;
A
#
# COMPACT_ATOMS: atom_id res chain seq x y z
N MET A 1 -2.30 -7.37 -15.26
CA MET A 1 -1.62 -7.98 -14.11
C MET A 1 -0.63 -6.95 -13.55
N LEU A 2 -0.20 -7.05 -12.30
CA LEU A 2 0.91 -6.23 -11.80
C LEU A 2 2.20 -6.70 -12.48
N ASP A 3 3.00 -5.76 -12.99
CA ASP A 3 4.37 -6.01 -13.46
C ASP A 3 5.30 -5.16 -12.60
N VAL A 4 6.13 -5.85 -11.82
CA VAL A 4 6.96 -5.29 -10.75
C VAL A 4 8.21 -4.61 -11.28
N THR A 5 8.52 -4.81 -12.56
CA THR A 5 9.67 -4.22 -13.24
C THR A 5 9.31 -2.88 -13.91
N SER A 6 8.02 -2.55 -14.00
CA SER A 6 7.51 -1.37 -14.67
C SER A 6 6.86 -0.40 -13.69
N ALA A 7 7.46 0.78 -13.54
CA ALA A 7 6.90 1.89 -12.75
C ALA A 7 5.45 2.20 -13.13
N ASP A 8 5.15 2.25 -14.43
CA ASP A 8 3.81 2.54 -14.93
C ASP A 8 2.80 1.45 -14.56
N SER A 9 3.22 0.18 -14.60
CA SER A 9 2.37 -0.94 -14.20
C SER A 9 2.07 -0.91 -12.70
N ILE A 10 3.09 -0.62 -11.87
CA ILE A 10 2.95 -0.46 -10.42
C ILE A 10 1.98 0.68 -10.10
N ILE A 11 2.16 1.85 -10.71
CA ILE A 11 1.28 3.02 -10.51
C ILE A 11 -0.14 2.72 -10.98
N LYS A 12 -0.30 2.09 -12.14
CA LYS A 12 -1.61 1.70 -12.68
C LYS A 12 -2.31 0.70 -11.77
N PHE A 13 -1.57 -0.24 -11.19
CA PHE A 13 -2.10 -1.20 -10.23
C PHE A 13 -2.53 -0.50 -8.94
N ALA A 14 -1.66 0.32 -8.33
CA ALA A 14 -1.96 1.10 -7.13
C ALA A 14 -3.21 1.98 -7.28
N ASN A 15 -3.40 2.59 -8.46
CA ASN A 15 -4.58 3.42 -8.74
C ASN A 15 -5.90 2.65 -8.69
N LYS A 16 -5.91 1.33 -8.88
CA LYS A 16 -7.14 0.52 -8.77
C LYS A 16 -7.69 0.49 -7.34
N LEU A 17 -6.88 0.80 -6.33
CA LEU A 17 -7.32 0.83 -4.93
C LEU A 17 -8.08 2.12 -4.59
N LYS A 18 -8.02 3.16 -5.42
CA LYS A 18 -8.68 4.44 -5.14
C LYS A 18 -10.19 4.25 -4.99
N GLY A 19 -10.73 4.80 -3.90
CA GLY A 19 -12.15 4.70 -3.56
C GLY A 19 -12.57 3.35 -2.97
N LEU A 20 -11.64 2.42 -2.79
CA LEU A 20 -11.89 1.12 -2.18
C LEU A 20 -11.21 1.02 -0.80
N THR A 21 -11.82 0.26 0.08
CA THR A 21 -11.13 -0.30 1.25
C THR A 21 -10.29 -1.50 0.82
N LEU A 22 -9.23 -1.81 1.58
CA LEU A 22 -8.45 -3.04 1.36
C LEU A 22 -9.33 -4.30 1.41
N LYS A 23 -10.35 -4.31 2.28
CA LYS A 23 -11.29 -5.44 2.39
C LYS A 23 -12.08 -5.65 1.10
N GLN A 24 -12.50 -4.58 0.43
CA GLN A 24 -13.18 -4.67 -0.86
C GLN A 24 -12.25 -5.15 -1.97
N ALA A 25 -10.97 -4.76 -1.94
CA ALA A 25 -9.99 -5.09 -2.97
C ALA A 25 -9.43 -6.53 -2.83
N CYS A 26 -9.22 -7.00 -1.60
CA CYS A 26 -8.51 -8.25 -1.30
C CYS A 26 -9.41 -9.31 -0.64
N GLY A 27 -10.64 -8.98 -0.29
CA GLY A 27 -11.57 -9.87 0.41
C GLY A 27 -11.35 -9.97 1.92
N ASN A 28 -12.04 -10.92 2.56
CA ASN A 28 -12.04 -11.07 4.02
C ASN A 28 -10.75 -11.66 4.59
N GLU A 29 -9.84 -12.18 3.74
CA GLU A 29 -8.58 -12.77 4.22
C GLU A 29 -7.66 -11.74 4.87
N ILE A 30 -7.83 -10.45 4.54
CA ILE A 30 -7.05 -9.37 5.17
C ILE A 30 -7.28 -9.25 6.67
N GLU A 31 -8.36 -9.83 7.20
CA GLU A 31 -8.66 -9.81 8.65
C GLU A 31 -7.94 -10.96 9.37
N LYS A 32 -7.44 -11.96 8.63
CA LYS A 32 -6.71 -13.12 9.14
C LYS A 32 -5.21 -12.85 9.16
N HIS A 33 -4.78 -11.80 9.86
CA HIS A 33 -3.37 -11.45 10.00
C HIS A 33 -2.98 -11.20 11.46
N GLY A 34 -1.70 -11.40 11.78
CA GLY A 34 -1.13 -11.19 13.12
C GLY A 34 -0.46 -9.83 13.31
N TYR A 35 -0.48 -8.94 12.30
CA TYR A 35 0.23 -7.66 12.35
C TYR A 35 -0.37 -6.70 13.38
N GLN A 36 0.48 -6.08 14.20
CA GLN A 36 0.11 -5.19 15.30
C GLN A 36 0.97 -3.91 15.26
N GLY A 37 0.48 -2.85 15.90
CA GLY A 37 1.22 -1.59 16.05
C GLY A 37 1.08 -0.63 14.86
N LYS A 38 1.92 0.42 14.85
CA LYS A 38 1.78 1.58 13.95
C LYS A 38 2.00 1.28 12.46
N GLY A 39 2.71 0.20 12.14
CA GLY A 39 3.01 -0.23 10.77
C GLY A 39 1.98 -1.20 10.17
N ASN A 40 0.97 -1.62 10.94
CA ASN A 40 0.03 -2.68 10.57
C ASN A 40 -0.60 -2.45 9.17
N PHE A 41 -1.10 -1.24 8.90
CA PHE A 41 -1.73 -0.95 7.61
C PHE A 41 -0.79 -1.15 6.42
N GLY A 42 0.48 -0.75 6.54
CA GLY A 42 1.50 -0.94 5.50
C GLY A 42 1.74 -2.43 5.24
N GLN A 43 1.91 -3.21 6.30
CA GLN A 43 2.15 -4.66 6.20
C GLN A 43 0.97 -5.41 5.55
N ILE A 44 -0.27 -5.02 5.86
CA ILE A 44 -1.46 -5.58 5.19
C ILE A 44 -1.47 -5.17 3.71
N LEU A 45 -1.18 -3.90 3.39
CA LEU A 45 -1.14 -3.40 2.02
C LEU A 45 -0.10 -4.14 1.17
N GLU A 46 1.11 -4.30 1.68
CA GLU A 46 2.21 -5.06 1.05
C GLU A 46 1.79 -6.50 0.76
N LYS A 47 1.33 -7.21 1.80
CA LYS A 47 0.99 -8.63 1.72
C LYS A 47 -0.22 -8.93 0.85
N PHE A 48 -1.34 -8.28 1.12
CA PHE A 48 -2.62 -8.69 0.54
C PHE A 48 -2.95 -7.98 -0.75
N TYR A 49 -2.44 -6.77 -0.98
CA TYR A 49 -2.74 -6.03 -2.20
C TYR A 49 -1.65 -6.17 -3.24
N PHE A 50 -0.39 -6.03 -2.85
CA PHE A 50 0.74 -6.14 -3.76
C PHE A 50 1.35 -7.54 -3.83
N GLY A 51 1.06 -8.40 -2.84
CA GLY A 51 1.46 -9.81 -2.86
C GLY A 51 2.87 -10.07 -2.35
N TYR A 52 3.44 -9.16 -1.56
CA TYR A 52 4.80 -9.29 -1.00
C TYR A 52 4.77 -9.65 0.47
N GLU A 53 5.60 -10.60 0.89
CA GLU A 53 5.83 -10.78 2.32
C GLU A 53 6.67 -9.61 2.85
N PRO A 54 6.25 -8.95 3.95
CA PRO A 54 7.04 -7.90 4.57
C PRO A 54 8.43 -8.41 4.90
N ASN A 55 9.46 -7.79 4.32
CA ASN A 55 10.86 -8.14 4.56
C ASN A 55 11.59 -6.98 5.24
N SER A 56 12.69 -7.28 5.93
CA SER A 56 13.52 -6.28 6.62
C SER A 56 14.79 -5.94 5.84
N GLU A 57 14.81 -6.22 4.53
CA GLU A 57 15.96 -5.88 3.69
C GLU A 57 15.99 -4.37 3.42
N SER A 58 17.19 -3.80 3.37
CA SER A 58 17.37 -2.37 3.04
C SER A 58 17.26 -2.11 1.54
N GLN A 59 16.33 -2.76 0.85
CA GLN A 59 16.10 -2.64 -0.59
C GLN A 59 14.70 -2.07 -0.87
N PRO A 60 14.48 -1.44 -2.03
CA PRO A 60 13.14 -1.00 -2.41
C PRO A 60 12.17 -2.17 -2.52
N ASP A 61 10.90 -1.96 -2.15
CA ASP A 61 9.85 -2.97 -2.29
C ASP A 61 9.74 -3.52 -3.72
N PHE A 62 9.89 -2.65 -4.72
CA PHE A 62 9.97 -2.99 -6.13
C PHE A 62 11.40 -2.76 -6.63
N LYS A 63 12.31 -3.64 -6.23
CA LYS A 63 13.74 -3.55 -6.52
C LYS A 63 14.04 -3.34 -8.01
N GLU A 64 13.38 -4.09 -8.89
CA GLU A 64 13.62 -4.05 -10.34
C GLU A 64 13.21 -2.71 -10.96
N ALA A 65 12.18 -2.05 -10.41
CA ALA A 65 11.76 -0.72 -10.82
C ALA A 65 12.43 0.41 -10.02
N GLY A 66 13.19 0.08 -8.96
CA GLY A 66 13.77 1.04 -8.04
C GLY A 66 12.74 1.86 -7.25
N ILE A 67 11.56 1.27 -6.96
CA ILE A 67 10.43 1.97 -6.32
C ILE A 67 10.20 1.44 -4.91
N GLU A 68 10.01 2.37 -3.98
CA GLU A 68 9.59 2.11 -2.61
C GLU A 68 8.08 2.32 -2.46
N LEU A 69 7.39 1.38 -1.81
CA LEU A 69 6.00 1.50 -1.42
C LEU A 69 5.90 2.20 -0.06
N LYS A 70 5.15 3.31 -0.01
CA LYS A 70 4.82 3.96 1.27
C LYS A 70 3.34 4.15 1.42
N SER A 71 2.81 3.71 2.56
CA SER A 71 1.47 4.07 3.01
C SER A 71 1.56 5.23 3.99
N SER A 72 0.61 6.16 3.90
CA SER A 72 0.54 7.30 4.82
C SER A 72 -0.92 7.75 4.98
N PRO A 73 -1.38 7.97 6.23
CA PRO A 73 -2.71 8.52 6.44
C PRO A 73 -2.78 9.93 5.85
N LEU A 74 -3.88 10.24 5.18
CA LEU A 74 -4.16 11.58 4.68
C LEU A 74 -5.12 12.29 5.64
N LYS A 75 -4.90 13.59 5.84
CA LYS A 75 -5.83 14.45 6.57
C LYS A 75 -6.78 15.10 5.58
N ILE A 76 -8.07 14.87 5.77
CA ILE A 76 -9.13 15.59 5.05
C ILE A 76 -9.34 16.94 5.73
N LEU A 77 -9.26 18.01 4.95
CA LEU A 77 -9.48 19.38 5.39
C LEU A 77 -10.97 19.73 5.34
N ARG A 78 -11.36 20.85 5.98
CA ARG A 78 -12.77 21.30 6.01
C ARG A 78 -13.34 21.60 4.61
N ASN A 79 -12.48 21.95 3.66
CA ASN A 79 -12.84 22.19 2.26
C ASN A 79 -12.89 20.89 1.41
N GLY A 80 -12.70 19.72 2.02
CA GLY A 80 -12.71 18.42 1.34
C GLY A 80 -11.38 18.02 0.69
N GLU A 81 -10.36 18.87 0.71
CA GLU A 81 -9.04 18.54 0.16
C GLU A 81 -8.28 17.57 1.07
N CYS A 82 -7.51 16.68 0.47
CA CYS A 82 -6.61 15.77 1.18
C CYS A 82 -5.20 16.37 1.26
N ARG A 83 -4.60 16.40 2.44
CA ARG A 83 -3.17 16.71 2.60
C ARG A 83 -2.43 15.62 3.36
N TYR A 84 -1.12 15.53 3.11
CA TYR A 84 -0.23 14.82 4.01
C TYR A 84 -0.24 15.51 5.39
N PRO A 85 -0.39 14.76 6.48
CA PRO A 85 -0.24 15.31 7.82
C PRO A 85 1.20 15.81 7.97
N LYS A 86 1.36 17.08 8.37
CA LYS A 86 2.65 17.58 8.85
C LYS A 86 2.82 17.01 10.26
N ASN A 87 3.96 16.34 10.50
CA ASN A 87 4.38 15.94 11.84
C ASN A 87 4.59 17.17 12.72
#